data_AF-A0A7Y3EV88-F1
#
_entry.id   AF-A0A7Y3EV88-F1
#
_cell.length_a   1.000
_cell.length_b   1.000
_cell.length_c   1.000
_cell.angle_alpha   90.00
_cell.angle_beta   90.00
_cell.angle_gamma   90.00
#
_symmetry.space_group_name_H-M   'P 1'
#
loop_
_entity.id
_entity.type
_entity.pdbx_description
1 polymer ?
#
loop_
_entity_poly.entity_id
_entity_poly.type
_entity_poly.pdbx_seq_one_letter_code
_entity_poly.pdbx_strand_id
1 'polypeptide(L)'
;MEQNEKGGEGWVYVIVCDQGNEAHFLGLHNDEKDVDFIPAFQSKEDANDCFLTLPREKGKKYEVQAIHIEELTQDADANGFTVTLVDSEGAIINK
;
A
#
# COMPACT_ATOMS: atom_id res chain seq x y z
N MET A 1 27.26 -0.81 12.72
CA MET A 1 25.83 -0.74 13.06
C MET A 1 25.10 -0.97 11.76
N GLU A 2 24.27 -2.00 11.75
CA GLU A 2 23.68 -2.66 10.59
C GLU A 2 22.84 -1.67 9.78
N GLN A 3 23.28 -1.33 8.57
CA GLN A 3 22.43 -0.67 7.59
C GLN A 3 21.51 -1.74 7.02
N ASN A 4 20.36 -1.92 7.70
CA ASN A 4 19.35 -2.87 7.33
C ASN A 4 18.65 -2.37 6.06
N GLU A 5 18.66 -3.19 5.02
CA GLU A 5 18.12 -2.95 3.67
C GLU A 5 16.58 -2.97 3.66
N LYS A 6 15.94 -2.27 4.61
CA LYS A 6 14.53 -1.90 4.56
C LYS A 6 14.46 -0.50 3.98
N GLY A 7 13.44 -0.22 3.15
CA GLY A 7 13.27 1.07 2.45
C GLY A 7 13.74 2.24 3.31
N GLY A 8 14.64 3.06 2.75
CA GLY A 8 15.36 4.09 3.49
C GLY A 8 14.42 4.94 4.36
N GLU A 9 14.94 5.45 5.47
CA GLU A 9 14.20 6.21 6.49
C GLU A 9 13.03 7.03 5.90
N GLY A 10 11.80 6.53 6.03
CA GLY A 10 10.57 7.20 5.56
C GLY A 10 9.95 6.71 4.24
N TRP A 11 10.56 5.77 3.52
CA TRP A 11 9.99 5.24 2.27
C TRP A 11 9.21 3.95 2.47
N VAL A 12 8.03 3.88 1.84
CA VAL A 12 7.18 2.69 1.81
C VAL A 12 6.80 2.34 0.38
N TYR A 13 6.43 1.09 0.17
CA TYR A 13 5.90 0.61 -1.09
C TYR A 13 4.38 0.58 -1.01
N VAL A 14 3.73 1.04 -2.06
CA VAL A 14 2.27 0.98 -2.21
C VAL A 14 1.92 0.40 -3.56
N ILE A 15 0.72 -0.17 -3.65
CA ILE A 15 0.17 -0.65 -4.90
C ILE A 15 -0.69 0.47 -5.47
N VAL A 16 -0.42 0.89 -6.70
CA VAL A 16 -1.27 1.81 -7.46
C VAL A 16 -2.01 1.04 -8.54
N CYS A 17 -3.26 1.39 -8.77
CA CYS A 17 -4.10 0.87 -9.82
C CYS A 17 -4.35 1.96 -10.87
N ASP A 18 -4.00 1.70 -12.11
CA ASP A 18 -4.33 2.56 -13.24
C ASP A 18 -5.79 2.30 -13.66
N GLN A 19 -6.65 3.31 -13.52
CA GLN A 19 -8.04 3.27 -13.99
C GLN A 19 -8.23 4.10 -15.26
N GLY A 20 -7.26 4.06 -16.18
CA GLY A 20 -7.39 4.54 -17.56
C GLY A 20 -6.94 5.98 -17.81
N ASN A 21 -7.14 6.92 -16.87
CA ASN A 21 -6.60 8.29 -16.99
C ASN A 21 -5.82 8.75 -15.76
N GLU A 22 -6.04 8.14 -14.60
CA GLU A 22 -5.43 8.53 -13.34
C GLU A 22 -5.01 7.27 -12.57
N ALA A 23 -3.82 7.36 -11.97
CA ALA A 23 -3.31 6.33 -11.08
C ALA A 23 -3.90 6.58 -9.69
N HIS A 24 -4.58 5.58 -9.14
CA HIS A 24 -5.14 5.62 -7.80
C HIS A 24 -4.39 4.68 -6.88
N PHE A 25 -4.18 5.08 -5.63
CA PHE A 25 -3.71 4.15 -4.61
C PHE A 25 -4.74 3.04 -4.42
N LEU A 26 -4.25 1.81 -4.28
CA LEU A 26 -5.09 0.68 -3.96
C LEU A 26 -5.53 0.80 -2.50
N GLY A 27 -6.75 1.30 -2.26
CA GLY A 27 -7.38 1.21 -0.94
C GLY A 27 -7.94 -0.19 -0.70
N LEU A 28 -7.75 -0.71 0.51
CA LEU A 28 -8.45 -1.88 1.02
C LEU A 28 -9.47 -1.45 2.06
N HIS A 29 -10.63 -2.11 2.03
CA HIS A 29 -11.67 -1.93 3.02
C HIS A 29 -11.52 -3.00 4.10
N ASN A 30 -11.42 -2.61 5.36
CA ASN A 30 -11.43 -3.55 6.47
C ASN A 30 -12.87 -3.75 6.97
N ASP A 31 -13.52 -4.84 6.56
CA ASP A 31 -14.87 -5.23 7.04
C ASP A 31 -14.95 -5.31 8.58
N GLU A 32 -13.87 -5.70 9.27
CA GLU A 32 -13.90 -5.82 10.74
C GLU A 32 -13.97 -4.48 11.45
N LYS A 33 -13.43 -3.43 10.83
CA LYS A 33 -13.32 -2.09 11.42
C LYS A 33 -14.18 -1.05 10.70
N ASP A 34 -14.80 -1.40 9.58
CA ASP A 34 -15.56 -0.50 8.70
C ASP A 34 -14.75 0.74 8.33
N VAL A 35 -13.48 0.53 7.97
CA VAL A 35 -12.55 1.62 7.59
C VAL A 35 -11.82 1.31 6.30
N ASP A 36 -11.67 2.36 5.50
CA ASP A 36 -10.86 2.35 4.30
C ASP A 36 -9.42 2.75 4.62
N PHE A 37 -8.48 1.91 4.22
CA PHE A 37 -7.07 2.14 4.48
C PHE A 37 -6.22 1.83 3.25
N ILE A 38 -5.08 2.51 3.15
CA ILE A 38 -4.09 2.24 2.10
C ILE A 38 -3.02 1.31 2.69
N PRO A 39 -2.88 0.07 2.19
CA PRO A 39 -1.83 -0.84 2.58
C PRO A 39 -0.47 -0.31 2.09
N ALA A 40 0.39 0.00 3.05
CA ALA A 40 1.78 0.34 2.84
C ALA A 40 2.66 -0.84 3.25
N PHE A 41 3.71 -1.10 2.48
CA PHE A 41 4.59 -2.24 2.65
C PHE A 41 6.02 -1.75 2.91
N GLN A 42 6.76 -2.46 3.76
CA GLN A 42 8.16 -2.13 4.03
C GLN A 42 9.09 -2.50 2.87
N SER A 43 8.69 -3.50 2.09
CA SER A 43 9.48 -4.04 0.99
C SER A 43 8.61 -4.19 -0.26
N LYS A 44 9.25 -4.04 -1.42
CA LYS A 44 8.61 -4.29 -2.72
C LYS A 44 8.12 -5.73 -2.85
N GLU A 45 8.84 -6.68 -2.25
CA GLU A 45 8.50 -8.10 -2.26
C GLU A 45 7.15 -8.36 -1.58
N ASP A 46 6.95 -7.83 -0.37
CA ASP A 46 5.67 -7.94 0.37
C ASP A 46 4.50 -7.38 -0.45
N ALA A 47 4.69 -6.22 -1.07
CA ALA A 47 3.68 -5.60 -1.93
C ALA A 47 3.35 -6.46 -3.16
N ASN A 48 4.35 -7.11 -3.77
CA ASN A 48 4.13 -8.00 -4.90
C ASN A 48 3.42 -9.29 -4.48
N ASP A 49 3.77 -9.87 -3.33
CA ASP A 49 3.15 -11.08 -2.82
C ASP A 49 1.67 -10.83 -2.48
N CYS A 50 1.37 -9.72 -1.80
CA CYS A 50 0.00 -9.29 -1.54
C CYS A 50 -0.78 -9.04 -2.85
N PHE A 51 -0.14 -8.43 -3.84
CA PHE A 51 -0.75 -8.27 -5.16
C PHE A 51 -1.13 -9.60 -5.83
N LEU A 52 -0.39 -10.69 -5.58
CA LEU A 52 -0.71 -12.01 -6.14
C LEU A 52 -1.95 -12.65 -5.52
N THR A 53 -2.22 -12.35 -4.24
CA THR A 53 -3.35 -12.89 -3.45
C THR A 53 -4.63 -12.08 -3.63
N LEU A 54 -4.52 -10.80 -3.97
CA LEU A 54 -5.67 -9.93 -4.21
C LEU A 54 -6.49 -10.36 -5.44
N PRO A 55 -7.84 -10.23 -5.37
CA PRO A 55 -8.72 -10.53 -6.49
C PRO A 55 -8.45 -9.54 -7.64
N ARG A 56 -7.70 -10.01 -8.64
CA ARG A 56 -7.34 -9.21 -9.82
C ARG A 56 -8.55 -9.00 -10.71
N GLU A 57 -8.98 -7.75 -10.84
CA GLU A 57 -9.93 -7.35 -11.87
C GLU A 57 -9.27 -7.36 -13.25
N LYS A 58 -9.83 -8.15 -14.18
CA LYS A 58 -9.35 -8.20 -15.57
C LYS A 58 -9.48 -6.82 -16.21
N GLY A 59 -8.35 -6.28 -16.69
CA GLY A 59 -8.30 -5.01 -17.42
C GLY A 59 -7.73 -3.85 -16.61
N LYS A 60 -7.50 -4.01 -15.30
CA LYS A 60 -6.80 -3.02 -14.47
C LYS A 60 -5.31 -3.33 -14.42
N LYS A 61 -4.46 -2.30 -14.53
CA LYS A 61 -3.01 -2.43 -14.31
C LYS A 61 -2.71 -2.04 -12.87
N TYR A 62 -1.89 -2.86 -12.22
CA TYR A 62 -1.42 -2.61 -10.87
C TYR A 62 0.09 -2.53 -10.91
N GLU A 63 0.63 -1.54 -10.23
CA GLU A 63 2.07 -1.30 -10.16
C GLU A 63 2.47 -1.02 -8.73
N VAL A 64 3.63 -1.55 -8.32
CA VAL A 64 4.19 -1.24 -7.01
C VAL A 64 5.09 -0.02 -7.16
N GLN A 65 4.79 1.04 -6.41
CA GLN A 65 5.58 2.26 -6.38
C GLN A 65 6.11 2.55 -4.98
N ALA A 66 7.30 3.14 -4.92
CA ALA A 66 7.87 3.65 -3.68
C ALA A 66 7.46 5.11 -3.50
N ILE A 67 6.95 5.44 -2.32
CA ILE A 67 6.50 6.78 -1.95
C ILE A 67 6.93 7.09 -0.52
N HIS A 68 7.12 8.37 -0.20
CA HIS A 68 7.38 8.76 1.17
C HIS A 68 6.12 8.55 2.03
N ILE A 69 6.29 7.99 3.22
CA ILE A 69 5.18 7.70 4.14
C ILE A 69 4.40 8.98 4.49
N GLU A 70 5.09 10.11 4.59
CA GLU A 70 4.46 11.41 4.88
C GLU A 70 3.57 11.87 3.72
N GLU A 71 4.06 11.80 2.48
CA GLU A 71 3.28 12.17 1.29
C GLU A 71 2.07 11.25 1.13
N LEU A 72 2.28 9.94 1.30
CA LEU A 72 1.21 8.97 1.26
C LEU A 72 0.16 9.23 2.33
N THR A 73 0.57 9.58 3.56
CA THR A 73 -0.35 9.87 4.65
C THR A 73 -1.14 11.14 4.39
N GLN A 74 -0.50 12.18 3.85
CA GLN A 74 -1.20 13.41 3.47
C GLN A 74 -2.22 13.17 2.35
N ASP A 75 -1.86 12.38 1.33
CA ASP A 75 -2.77 12.08 0.22
C ASP A 75 -3.93 11.19 0.67
N ALA A 76 -3.66 10.19 1.49
CA ALA A 76 -4.68 9.33 2.09
C ALA A 76 -5.67 10.14 2.93
N ASP A 77 -5.19 10.99 3.84
CA ASP A 77 -6.01 11.81 4.73
C ASP A 77 -6.90 12.79 3.94
N ALA A 78 -6.34 13.41 2.89
CA ALA A 78 -7.09 14.29 1.99
C ALA A 78 -8.26 13.59 1.28
N ASN A 79 -8.16 12.26 1.09
CA ASN A 79 -9.19 11.43 0.47
C ASN A 79 -10.04 10.63 1.48
N GLY A 80 -9.82 10.79 2.79
CA GLY A 80 -10.54 10.07 3.84
C GLY A 80 -10.07 8.63 4.09
N PHE A 81 -8.87 8.28 3.61
CA PHE A 81 -8.24 6.99 3.86
C PHE A 81 -7.17 7.10 4.95
N THR A 82 -6.90 6.00 5.65
CA THR A 82 -5.77 5.92 6.60
C THR A 82 -4.65 5.06 6.05
N VAL A 83 -3.39 5.49 6.17
CA VAL A 83 -2.25 4.64 5.78
C VAL A 83 -1.97 3.62 6.87
N THR A 84 -1.88 2.35 6.49
CA THR A 84 -1.59 1.26 7.43
C THR A 84 -0.50 0.36 6.89
N LEU A 85 0.50 0.06 7.72
CA LEU A 85 1.53 -0.91 7.40
C LEU A 85 0.96 -2.32 7.46
N VAL A 86 1.08 -3.05 6.35
CA VAL A 86 0.61 -4.43 6.21
C VAL A 86 1.74 -5.35 5.73
N ASP A 87 1.59 -6.65 5.97
CA ASP A 87 2.50 -7.68 5.44
C ASP A 87 2.04 -8.19 4.07
N SER A 88 2.79 -9.16 3.53
CA SER A 88 2.51 -9.86 2.27
C SER A 88 1.09 -10.44 2.14
N GLU A 89 0.43 -10.76 3.25
CA GLU A 89 -0.94 -11.28 3.26
C GLU A 89 -2.00 -10.16 3.37
N GLY A 90 -1.58 -8.90 3.46
CA GLY A 90 -2.45 -7.75 3.67
C GLY A 90 -2.95 -7.62 5.11
N ALA A 91 -2.38 -8.38 6.07
CA ALA A 91 -2.72 -8.23 7.47
C ALA A 91 -1.94 -7.06 8.09
N ILE A 92 -2.60 -6.35 9.00
CA ILE A 92 -2.05 -5.16 9.63
C ILE A 92 -0.93 -5.57 10.58
N ILE A 93 0.30 -5.14 10.27
CA ILE A 93 1.46 -5.31 11.15
C ILE A 93 1.43 -4.20 12.20
N ASN A 94 0.41 -4.21 13.05
CA ASN A 94 0.32 -3.25 14.14
C ASN A 94 1.49 -3.52 15.10
N LYS A 95 2.25 -2.47 15.45
CA LYS A 95 3.34 -2.57 16.43
C LYS A 95 2.87 -2.22 17.83
#